data_AF-A0A5P5ZS44-F1
#
_entry.id   AF-A0A5P5ZS44-F1
#
_cell.length_a   1.000
_cell.length_b   1.000
_cell.length_c   1.000
_cell.angle_alpha   90.00
_cell.angle_beta   90.00
_cell.angle_gamma   90.00
#
_symmetry.space_group_name_H-M   'P 1'
#
loop_
_entity.id
_entity.type
_entity.pdbx_description
1 polymer ?
#
loop_
_entity_poly.entity_id
_entity_poly.type
_entity_poly.pdbx_seq_one_letter_code
_entity_poly.pdbx_strand_id
1 'polypeptide(L)'
;MRKTILVLMMIIGGLLYGQIPVTDATANANLGIQISQSTQQLTQLQQSYKLMKEGYEKYKKVNSYVRQMGQLQNMINHQKQAINNANLCLRKAKGGRFSLKEVETNLRQISGSVKTVKALLNDNLFEMTDGERIQIMENELKKVKTANAEIRVKLIKMSY
;
A
#
# COMPACT_ATOMS: atom_id res chain seq x y z
N MET A 1 -50.13 -10.61 35.86
CA MET A 1 -49.19 -9.46 35.88
C MET A 1 -47.73 -9.82 36.22
N ARG A 2 -47.37 -11.05 36.59
CA ARG A 2 -45.96 -11.44 36.85
C ARG A 2 -45.16 -11.85 35.60
N LYS A 3 -45.85 -12.25 34.51
CA LYS A 3 -45.19 -12.73 33.27
C LYS A 3 -44.81 -11.62 32.29
N THR A 4 -45.42 -10.43 32.39
CA THR A 4 -45.14 -9.28 31.53
C THR A 4 -43.89 -8.51 31.94
N ILE A 5 -43.46 -8.61 33.20
CA ILE A 5 -42.25 -7.95 33.72
C ILE A 5 -40.98 -8.67 33.23
N LEU A 6 -41.02 -10.01 33.10
CA LEU A 6 -39.90 -10.81 32.61
C LEU A 6 -39.60 -10.59 31.12
N VAL A 7 -40.63 -10.35 30.30
CA VAL A 7 -40.45 -10.03 28.87
C VAL A 7 -39.85 -8.63 28.70
N LEU A 8 -40.22 -7.67 29.55
CA LEU A 8 -39.63 -6.33 29.52
C LEU A 8 -38.15 -6.32 29.93
N MET A 9 -37.73 -7.22 30.84
CA MET A 9 -36.33 -7.35 31.25
C MET A 9 -35.44 -8.06 30.21
N MET A 10 -35.99 -8.97 29.37
CA MET A 10 -35.23 -9.56 28.27
C MET A 10 -34.95 -8.57 27.12
N ILE A 11 -35.82 -7.59 26.91
CA ILE A 11 -35.63 -6.59 25.84
C ILE A 11 -34.53 -5.58 26.21
N ILE A 12 -34.34 -5.28 27.49
CA ILE A 12 -33.29 -4.35 27.96
C ILE A 12 -31.89 -5.01 27.90
N GLY A 13 -31.79 -6.33 28.05
CA GLY A 13 -30.52 -7.06 27.93
C GLY A 13 -29.95 -7.15 26.50
N GLY A 14 -30.78 -6.94 25.47
CA GLY A 14 -30.37 -7.03 24.06
C GLY A 14 -29.78 -5.74 23.47
N LEU A 15 -29.92 -4.60 24.16
CA LEU A 15 -29.50 -3.28 23.64
C LEU A 15 -28.10 -2.85 24.12
N LEU A 16 -27.40 -3.69 24.89
CA LEU A 16 -26.04 -3.43 25.37
C LEU A 16 -24.94 -4.17 24.60
N TYR A 17 -25.22 -4.60 23.36
CA TYR A 17 -24.15 -4.75 22.38
C TYR A 17 -23.74 -3.37 21.87
N GLY A 18 -23.23 -2.54 22.79
CA GLY A 18 -22.31 -1.49 22.39
C GLY A 18 -21.19 -2.21 21.67
N GLN A 19 -21.09 -2.00 20.34
CA GLN A 19 -19.89 -2.31 19.61
C GLN A 19 -18.75 -1.67 20.38
N ILE A 20 -18.00 -2.48 21.13
CA ILE A 20 -16.66 -2.10 21.53
C ILE A 20 -15.99 -1.81 20.20
N PRO A 21 -15.57 -0.58 19.89
CA PRO A 21 -14.80 -0.35 18.69
C PRO A 21 -13.61 -1.28 18.84
N VAL A 22 -13.56 -2.33 18.04
CA VAL A 22 -12.45 -3.27 18.03
C VAL A 22 -11.29 -2.42 17.55
N THR A 23 -10.55 -1.88 18.50
CA THR A 23 -9.29 -1.21 18.26
C THR A 23 -8.36 -2.34 17.86
N ASP A 24 -8.36 -2.64 16.56
CA ASP A 24 -7.90 -3.90 15.99
C ASP A 24 -6.37 -3.98 16.10
N ALA A 25 -5.90 -4.41 17.28
CA ALA A 25 -4.50 -4.63 17.58
C ALA A 25 -3.86 -5.60 16.56
N THR A 26 -4.64 -6.55 16.06
CA THR A 26 -4.25 -7.47 14.99
C THR A 26 -4.07 -6.74 13.66
N ALA A 27 -4.99 -5.86 13.25
CA ALA A 27 -4.80 -5.04 12.05
C ALA A 27 -3.59 -4.10 12.15
N ASN A 28 -3.32 -3.53 13.33
CA ASN A 28 -2.14 -2.69 13.55
C ASN A 28 -0.84 -3.50 13.47
N ALA A 29 -0.82 -4.72 14.01
CA ALA A 29 0.31 -5.64 13.91
C ALA A 29 0.55 -6.07 12.45
N ASN A 30 -0.51 -6.44 11.72
CA ASN A 30 -0.44 -6.81 10.30
C ASN A 30 0.09 -5.66 9.44
N LEU A 31 -0.33 -4.42 9.72
CA LEU A 31 0.22 -3.26 9.04
C LEU A 31 1.73 -3.11 9.29
N GLY A 32 2.20 -3.32 10.53
CA GLY A 32 3.63 -3.29 10.85
C GLY A 32 4.44 -4.31 10.03
N ILE A 33 3.93 -5.54 9.90
CA ILE A 33 4.51 -6.57 9.04
C ILE A 33 4.52 -6.13 7.58
N GLN A 34 3.40 -5.60 7.09
CA GLN A 34 3.26 -5.12 5.71
C GLN A 34 4.23 -3.97 5.40
N ILE A 35 4.43 -3.04 6.33
CA ILE A 35 5.40 -1.94 6.21
C ILE A 35 6.82 -2.49 6.08
N SER A 36 7.19 -3.46 6.91
CA SER A 36 8.51 -4.10 6.87
C SER A 36 8.75 -4.77 5.52
N GLN A 37 7.78 -5.58 5.06
CA GLN A 37 7.85 -6.23 3.74
C GLN A 37 7.93 -5.22 2.59
N SER A 38 7.14 -4.15 2.66
CA SER A 38 7.15 -3.09 1.65
C SER A 38 8.48 -2.34 1.61
N THR A 39 9.13 -2.19 2.77
CA THR A 39 10.46 -1.57 2.88
C THR A 39 11.53 -2.45 2.25
N GLN A 40 11.49 -3.77 2.50
CA GLN A 40 12.40 -4.72 1.84
C GLN A 40 12.23 -4.69 0.31
N GLN A 41 10.99 -4.68 -0.17
CA GLN A 41 10.69 -4.58 -1.61
C GLN A 41 11.18 -3.26 -2.21
N LEU A 42 11.03 -2.15 -1.49
CA LEU A 42 11.55 -0.85 -1.92
C LEU A 42 13.07 -0.90 -2.10
N THR A 43 13.80 -1.46 -1.14
CA THR A 43 15.27 -1.60 -1.24
C THR A 43 15.67 -2.41 -2.46
N GLN A 44 14.99 -3.53 -2.72
CA GLN A 44 15.25 -4.35 -3.91
C GLN A 44 14.94 -3.60 -5.21
N LEU A 45 13.81 -2.89 -5.28
CA LEU A 45 13.44 -2.10 -6.45
C LEU A 45 14.44 -0.96 -6.71
N GLN A 46 14.94 -0.31 -5.66
CA GLN A 46 15.98 0.71 -5.76
C GLN A 46 17.30 0.15 -6.31
N GLN A 47 17.68 -1.06 -5.88
CA GLN A 47 18.85 -1.75 -6.41
C GLN A 47 18.67 -2.09 -7.90
N SER A 48 17.53 -2.67 -8.29
CA SER A 48 17.21 -2.95 -9.69
C SER A 48 17.25 -1.69 -10.55
N TYR A 49 16.66 -0.60 -10.06
CA TYR A 49 16.71 0.70 -10.73
C TYR A 49 18.14 1.22 -10.90
N LYS A 50 18.98 1.10 -9.86
CA LYS A 50 20.38 1.55 -9.94
C LYS A 50 21.16 0.77 -10.99
N LEU A 51 21.04 -0.56 -10.99
CA LEU A 51 21.70 -1.45 -11.97
C LEU A 51 21.26 -1.11 -13.40
N MET A 52 19.96 -0.93 -13.61
CA MET A 52 19.40 -0.50 -14.90
C MET A 52 19.94 0.85 -15.35
N LYS A 53 19.98 1.84 -14.44
CA LYS A 53 20.50 3.17 -14.73
C LYS A 53 21.96 3.13 -15.17
N GLU A 54 22.80 2.39 -14.44
CA GLU A 54 24.23 2.24 -14.74
C GLU A 54 24.47 1.49 -16.05
N GLY A 55 23.67 0.47 -16.36
CA GLY A 55 23.73 -0.22 -17.64
C GLY A 55 23.33 0.70 -18.81
N TYR A 56 22.28 1.49 -18.63
CA TYR A 56 21.82 2.42 -19.66
C TYR A 56 22.80 3.56 -19.95
N GLU A 57 23.41 4.16 -18.93
CA GLU A 57 24.40 5.21 -19.11
C GLU A 57 25.60 4.74 -19.95
N LYS A 58 25.88 3.43 -19.98
CA LYS A 58 26.95 2.81 -20.76
C LYS A 58 26.56 2.40 -22.18
N TYR A 59 25.29 2.09 -22.48
CA TYR A 59 24.90 1.36 -23.70
C TYR A 59 23.88 2.04 -24.64
N LYS A 60 23.82 3.39 -24.65
CA LYS A 60 22.97 4.29 -25.48
C LYS A 60 21.58 4.64 -24.93
N LYS A 61 21.24 5.91 -25.18
CA LYS A 61 20.00 6.59 -24.81
C LYS A 61 18.81 6.24 -25.71
N VAL A 62 18.14 5.12 -25.46
CA VAL A 62 16.88 4.80 -26.13
C VAL A 62 15.71 5.51 -25.42
N ASN A 63 14.87 6.24 -26.16
CA ASN A 63 13.77 7.04 -25.59
C ASN A 63 12.76 6.21 -24.76
N SER A 64 12.45 4.97 -25.19
CA SER A 64 11.56 4.08 -24.44
C SER A 64 12.15 3.72 -23.07
N TYR A 65 13.46 3.51 -23.00
CA TYR A 65 14.17 3.20 -21.76
C TYR A 65 14.19 4.40 -20.79
N VAL A 66 14.43 5.61 -21.29
CA VAL A 66 14.35 6.84 -20.45
C VAL A 66 12.98 6.95 -19.79
N ARG A 67 11.91 6.72 -20.56
CA ARG A 67 10.54 6.76 -20.06
C ARG A 67 10.32 5.72 -18.97
N GLN A 68 10.74 4.48 -19.22
CA GLN A 68 10.63 3.38 -18.24
C GLN A 68 11.40 3.72 -16.94
N MET A 69 12.61 4.26 -17.05
CA MET A 69 13.40 4.69 -15.89
C MET A 69 12.71 5.80 -15.10
N GLY A 70 12.15 6.80 -15.79
CA GLY A 70 11.36 7.85 -15.13
C GLY A 70 10.14 7.28 -14.39
N GLN A 71 9.45 6.30 -14.98
CA GLN A 71 8.32 5.62 -14.36
C GLN A 71 8.74 4.81 -13.11
N LEU A 72 9.86 4.08 -13.18
CA LEU A 72 10.43 3.35 -12.04
C LEU A 72 10.82 4.29 -10.91
N GLN A 73 11.50 5.40 -11.22
CA GLN A 73 11.87 6.39 -10.23
C GLN A 73 10.63 6.97 -9.53
N ASN A 74 9.58 7.29 -10.29
CA ASN A 74 8.31 7.76 -9.73
C ASN A 74 7.63 6.69 -8.85
N MET A 75 7.67 5.43 -9.26
CA MET A 75 7.13 4.32 -8.46
C MET A 75 7.86 4.18 -7.13
N ILE A 76 9.19 4.19 -7.15
CA ILE A 76 10.06 4.17 -5.95
C ILE A 76 9.69 5.33 -5.02
N ASN A 77 9.53 6.54 -5.56
CA ASN A 77 9.20 7.71 -4.78
C ASN A 77 7.82 7.58 -4.10
N HIS A 78 6.80 7.12 -4.83
CA HIS A 78 5.47 6.92 -4.28
C HIS A 78 5.42 5.77 -3.26
N GLN A 79 6.15 4.67 -3.49
CA GLN A 79 6.25 3.60 -2.50
C GLN A 79 6.93 4.08 -1.22
N LYS A 80 8.02 4.86 -1.32
CA LYS A 80 8.68 5.48 -0.16
C LYS A 80 7.73 6.39 0.62
N GLN A 81 6.97 7.24 -0.09
CA GLN A 81 5.97 8.10 0.54
C GLN A 81 4.87 7.29 1.24
N ALA A 82 4.36 6.25 0.59
CA ALA A 82 3.31 5.39 1.15
C ALA A 82 3.79 4.69 2.44
N ILE A 83 5.00 4.15 2.45
CA ILE A 83 5.63 3.53 3.63
C ILE A 83 5.76 4.54 4.77
N ASN A 84 6.24 5.76 4.47
CA ASN A 84 6.37 6.81 5.47
C ASN A 84 4.99 7.21 6.05
N ASN A 85 4.00 7.42 5.19
CA ASN A 85 2.65 7.80 5.62
C ASN A 85 1.97 6.68 6.42
N ALA A 86 2.14 5.43 6.00
CA ALA A 86 1.60 4.28 6.73
C ALA A 86 2.24 4.13 8.12
N ASN A 87 3.55 4.37 8.26
CA ASN A 87 4.21 4.44 9.56
C ASN A 87 3.63 5.54 10.45
N LEU A 88 3.33 6.71 9.88
CA LEU A 88 2.69 7.80 10.61
C LEU A 88 1.25 7.43 11.04
N CYS A 89 0.47 6.79 10.17
CA CYS A 89 -0.85 6.24 10.52
C CYS A 89 -0.74 5.23 11.68
N LEU A 90 0.19 4.28 11.60
CA LEU A 90 0.43 3.29 12.66
C LEU A 90 0.76 3.96 14.00
N ARG A 91 1.60 5.00 13.99
CA ARG A 91 1.93 5.77 15.20
C ARG A 91 0.72 6.48 15.79
N LYS A 92 -0.11 7.11 14.96
CA LYS A 92 -1.34 7.81 15.39
C LYS A 92 -2.43 6.85 15.89
N ALA A 93 -2.50 5.65 15.34
CA ALA A 93 -3.48 4.63 15.73
C ALA A 93 -3.17 3.92 17.06
N LYS A 94 -2.00 4.16 17.69
CA LYS A 94 -1.64 3.53 18.98
C LYS A 94 -2.61 3.84 20.13
N GLY A 95 -3.46 4.87 19.99
CA GLY A 95 -4.57 5.16 20.91
C GLY A 95 -5.90 4.45 20.58
N GLY A 96 -5.90 3.51 19.64
CA GLY A 96 -7.05 2.66 19.29
C GLY A 96 -8.16 3.34 18.47
N ARG A 97 -8.17 4.67 18.35
CA ARG A 97 -9.26 5.44 17.73
C ARG A 97 -9.45 5.24 16.22
N PHE A 98 -8.53 4.60 15.52
CA PHE A 98 -8.53 4.56 14.06
C PHE A 98 -8.27 3.14 13.53
N SER A 99 -9.15 2.68 12.63
CA SER A 99 -8.90 1.47 11.84
C SER A 99 -7.90 1.75 10.73
N LEU A 100 -6.91 0.86 10.60
CA LEU A 100 -5.84 0.93 9.60
C LEU A 100 -6.00 -0.05 8.44
N LYS A 101 -7.11 -0.78 8.35
CA LYS A 101 -7.37 -1.79 7.31
C LYS A 101 -7.23 -1.26 5.88
N GLU A 102 -7.69 -0.02 5.65
CA GLU A 102 -7.54 0.67 4.35
C GLU A 102 -6.08 0.96 4.02
N VAL A 103 -5.28 1.37 5.02
CA VAL A 103 -3.84 1.62 4.86
C VAL A 103 -3.10 0.33 4.53
N GLU A 104 -3.44 -0.75 5.22
CA GLU A 104 -2.89 -2.08 4.96
C GLU A 104 -3.23 -2.56 3.55
N THR A 105 -4.49 -2.43 3.14
CA THR A 105 -4.97 -2.82 1.80
C THR A 105 -4.23 -2.06 0.70
N ASN A 106 -4.09 -0.75 0.86
CA ASN A 106 -3.37 0.10 -0.09
C ASN A 106 -1.87 -0.20 -0.15
N LEU A 107 -1.24 -0.50 0.99
CA LEU A 107 0.15 -0.96 1.00
C LEU A 107 0.31 -2.31 0.29
N ARG A 108 -0.61 -3.26 0.49
CA ARG A 108 -0.60 -4.54 -0.24
C ARG A 108 -0.74 -4.33 -1.75
N GLN A 109 -1.58 -3.40 -2.18
CA GLN A 109 -1.72 -3.05 -3.60
C GLN A 109 -0.41 -2.49 -4.16
N ILE A 110 0.25 -1.56 -3.45
CA ILE A 110 1.55 -1.04 -3.85
C ILE A 110 2.59 -2.16 -3.94
N SER A 111 2.65 -3.04 -2.94
CA SER A 111 3.53 -4.22 -2.95
C SER A 111 3.26 -5.13 -4.14
N GLY A 112 1.99 -5.35 -4.50
CA GLY A 112 1.60 -6.12 -5.68
C GLY A 112 2.14 -5.50 -6.96
N SER A 113 1.90 -4.21 -7.17
CA SER A 113 2.41 -3.47 -8.33
C SER A 113 3.93 -3.50 -8.45
N VAL A 114 4.64 -3.36 -7.33
CA VAL A 114 6.11 -3.42 -7.29
C VAL A 114 6.62 -4.81 -7.66
N LYS A 115 5.95 -5.88 -7.22
CA LYS A 115 6.28 -7.25 -7.63
C LYS A 115 6.07 -7.45 -9.12
N THR A 116 4.95 -6.98 -9.67
CA THR A 116 4.67 -7.06 -11.11
C THR A 116 5.74 -6.33 -11.92
N VAL A 117 6.11 -5.11 -11.52
CA VAL A 117 7.16 -4.36 -12.20
C VAL A 117 8.52 -5.06 -12.06
N LYS A 118 8.87 -5.60 -10.90
CA LYS A 118 10.11 -6.36 -10.73
C LYS A 118 10.15 -7.60 -11.63
N ALA A 119 9.05 -8.34 -11.74
CA ALA A 119 8.95 -9.50 -12.64
C ALA A 119 9.10 -9.08 -14.11
N LEU A 120 8.46 -7.97 -14.51
CA LEU A 120 8.60 -7.41 -15.86
C LEU A 120 10.05 -7.00 -16.18
N LEU A 121 10.82 -6.55 -15.19
CA LEU A 121 12.24 -6.23 -15.34
C LEU A 121 13.17 -7.45 -15.33
N ASN A 122 12.79 -8.54 -14.66
CA ASN A 122 13.65 -9.72 -14.50
C ASN A 122 13.38 -10.80 -15.55
N ASP A 123 12.10 -11.08 -15.86
CA ASP A 123 11.71 -12.33 -16.51
C ASP A 123 11.31 -12.13 -18.00
N ASN A 124 10.78 -10.96 -18.38
CA ASN A 124 10.11 -10.78 -19.70
C ASN A 124 10.65 -9.61 -20.55
N LEU A 125 11.93 -9.27 -20.43
CA LEU A 125 12.53 -8.17 -21.20
C LEU A 125 12.67 -8.48 -22.70
N PHE A 126 12.50 -9.74 -23.13
CA PHE A 126 12.72 -10.19 -24.51
C PHE A 126 11.48 -10.73 -25.23
N GLU A 127 10.41 -11.10 -24.51
CA GLU A 127 9.20 -11.70 -25.11
C GLU A 127 8.05 -10.69 -25.36
N MET A 128 8.17 -9.47 -24.85
CA MET A 128 7.13 -8.45 -24.90
C MET A 128 7.60 -7.21 -25.66
N THR A 129 6.72 -6.59 -26.44
CA THR A 129 7.03 -5.36 -27.17
C THR A 129 7.27 -4.18 -26.20
N ASP A 130 8.10 -3.22 -26.62
CA ASP A 130 8.37 -2.00 -25.83
C ASP A 130 7.08 -1.24 -25.46
N GLY A 131 6.07 -1.27 -26.34
CA GLY A 131 4.77 -0.62 -26.11
C GLY A 131 3.97 -1.28 -24.99
N GLU A 132 3.81 -2.61 -25.06
CA GLU A 132 3.11 -3.39 -24.03
C GLU A 132 3.79 -3.23 -22.67
N ARG A 133 5.12 -3.26 -22.65
CA ARG A 133 5.90 -3.07 -21.43
C ARG A 133 5.64 -1.71 -20.77
N ILE A 134 5.69 -0.65 -21.58
CA ILE A 134 5.41 0.71 -21.12
C ILE A 134 3.97 0.80 -20.57
N GLN A 135 3.00 0.21 -21.27
CA GLN A 135 1.61 0.23 -20.84
C GLN A 135 1.40 -0.47 -19.50
N ILE A 136 2.01 -1.64 -19.28
CA ILE A 136 1.98 -2.34 -18.00
C ILE A 136 2.60 -1.46 -16.91
N MET A 137 3.78 -0.88 -17.17
CA MET A 137 4.44 0.02 -16.21
C MET A 137 3.59 1.25 -15.86
N GLU A 138 2.92 1.85 -16.83
CA GLU A 138 2.01 2.99 -16.61
C GLU A 138 0.81 2.61 -15.77
N ASN A 139 0.20 1.46 -16.04
CA ASN A 139 -0.93 0.94 -15.29
C ASN A 139 -0.55 0.66 -13.83
N GLU A 140 0.60 0.02 -13.61
CA GLU A 140 1.10 -0.23 -12.26
C GLU A 140 1.48 1.07 -11.53
N LEU A 141 2.09 2.04 -12.24
CA LEU A 141 2.36 3.35 -11.66
C LEU A 141 1.07 4.08 -11.25
N LYS A 142 0.01 3.99 -12.05
CA LYS A 142 -1.29 4.58 -11.73
C LYS A 142 -1.90 3.96 -10.47
N LYS A 143 -1.82 2.63 -10.32
CA LYS A 143 -2.25 1.93 -9.10
C LYS A 143 -1.48 2.41 -7.88
N VAL A 144 -0.15 2.48 -7.97
CA VAL A 144 0.71 2.96 -6.88
C VAL A 144 0.41 4.41 -6.50
N LYS A 145 0.21 5.29 -7.49
CA LYS A 145 -0.16 6.70 -7.26
C LYS A 145 -1.47 6.82 -6.49
N THR A 146 -2.49 6.06 -6.92
CA THR A 146 -3.83 6.10 -6.33
C THR A 146 -3.80 5.59 -4.88
N ALA A 147 -3.21 4.42 -4.66
CA ALA A 147 -3.08 3.84 -3.32
C ALA A 147 -2.25 4.74 -2.36
N ASN A 148 -1.17 5.37 -2.84
CA ASN A 148 -0.39 6.32 -2.05
C ASN A 148 -1.22 7.58 -1.69
N ALA A 149 -2.02 8.09 -2.63
CA ALA A 149 -2.91 9.22 -2.38
C ALA A 149 -3.97 8.86 -1.30
N GLU A 150 -4.55 7.67 -1.37
CA GLU A 150 -5.52 7.20 -0.36
C GLU A 150 -4.89 7.06 1.03
N ILE A 151 -3.68 6.50 1.13
CA ILE A 151 -2.94 6.45 2.41
C ILE A 151 -2.71 7.86 2.96
N ARG A 152 -2.36 8.81 2.09
CA ARG A 152 -2.17 10.22 2.48
C ARG A 152 -3.48 10.85 2.96
N VAL A 153 -4.59 10.62 2.25
CA VAL A 153 -5.92 11.10 2.66
C VAL A 153 -6.30 10.53 4.03
N LYS A 154 -6.05 9.24 4.27
CA LYS A 154 -6.29 8.62 5.58
C LYS A 154 -5.47 9.29 6.67
N LEU A 155 -4.17 9.53 6.43
CA LEU A 155 -3.29 10.22 7.39
C LEU A 155 -3.81 11.62 7.76
N ILE A 156 -4.29 12.37 6.76
CA ILE A 156 -4.87 13.70 6.96
C ILE A 156 -6.12 13.59 7.84
N LYS A 157 -7.04 12.66 7.52
CA LYS A 157 -8.26 12.42 8.31
C LYS A 157 -7.97 12.00 9.77
N MET A 158 -6.83 11.38 10.03
CA MET A 158 -6.40 11.02 11.39
C MET A 158 -5.75 12.17 12.17
N SER A 159 -5.66 13.36 11.57
CA SER A 159 -5.05 14.55 12.17
C SER A 159 -6.06 15.60 12.60
N TYR A 160 -7.34 15.38 12.31
CA TYR A 160 -8.50 16.15 12.76
C TYR A 160 -9.39 15.22 13.59
#